data_AF-A0A7Y4T8L8-F1
#
_entry.id   AF-A0A7Y4T8L8-F1
#
_cell.length_a   1.000
_cell.length_b   1.000
_cell.length_c   1.000
_cell.angle_alpha   90.00
_cell.angle_beta   90.00
_cell.angle_gamma   90.00
#
_symmetry.space_group_name_H-M   'P 1'
#
loop_
_entity.id
_entity.type
_entity.pdbx_description
1 polymer ?
#
loop_
_entity_poly.entity_id
_entity_poly.type
_entity_poly.pdbx_seq_one_letter_code
_entity_poly.pdbx_strand_id
1 'polypeptide(L)'
;MRDPLRILYLLLLSAVAAAPALGAAAPSAREVQRLEDLGRIWVYVDLFDPYLTTSGTEWDQALIEAIPAVRAAKDEAAMTAALNAMLRRSGDPAARVVATKPTVMPPLPPPVRKDRGAWIADCNAMAQAVTTGAAPLQLAENIAAQPTIVDCRAFTGDQAALHAVIAAIARTR
;
A
#
# COMPACT_ATOMS: atom_id res chain seq x y z
N MET A 1 -37.87 -29.20 -36.66
CA MET A 1 -36.78 -28.60 -37.45
C MET A 1 -36.00 -27.72 -36.50
N ARG A 2 -34.80 -28.15 -36.08
CA ARG A 2 -33.95 -27.43 -35.11
C ARG A 2 -33.17 -26.38 -35.89
N ASP A 3 -33.32 -25.11 -35.52
CA ASP A 3 -32.77 -23.98 -36.28
C ASP A 3 -31.23 -24.01 -36.33
N PRO A 4 -30.60 -24.14 -37.52
CA PRO A 4 -29.14 -24.22 -37.64
C PRO A 4 -28.44 -22.92 -37.17
N LEU A 5 -29.15 -21.79 -37.23
CA LEU A 5 -28.71 -20.50 -36.72
C LEU A 5 -28.56 -20.47 -35.20
N ARG A 6 -29.40 -21.22 -34.46
CA ARG A 6 -29.34 -21.29 -32.99
C ARG A 6 -28.17 -22.15 -32.51
N ILE A 7 -27.80 -23.17 -33.29
CA ILE A 7 -26.61 -23.99 -33.04
C ILE A 7 -25.34 -23.18 -33.34
N LEU A 8 -25.32 -22.41 -34.42
CA LEU A 8 -24.19 -21.52 -34.74
C LEU A 8 -24.02 -20.42 -33.68
N TYR A 9 -25.11 -19.83 -33.20
CA TYR A 9 -25.09 -18.83 -32.13
C TYR A 9 -24.59 -19.41 -30.80
N LEU A 10 -25.01 -20.63 -30.44
CA LEU A 10 -24.51 -21.31 -29.24
C LEU A 10 -23.04 -21.73 -29.36
N LEU A 11 -22.57 -22.08 -30.56
CA LEU A 11 -21.15 -22.35 -30.84
C LEU A 11 -20.29 -21.08 -30.81
N LEU A 12 -20.81 -19.95 -31.27
CA LEU A 12 -20.12 -18.65 -31.18
C LEU A 12 -20.04 -18.18 -29.72
N LEU A 13 -21.10 -18.39 -28.92
CA LEU A 13 -21.10 -18.08 -27.49
C LEU A 13 -20.16 -18.98 -26.67
N SER A 14 -20.01 -20.26 -27.03
CA SER A 14 -19.06 -21.16 -26.35
C SER A 14 -17.60 -20.87 -26.70
N ALA A 15 -17.31 -20.39 -27.91
CA ALA A 15 -15.95 -20.03 -28.33
C ALA A 15 -15.41 -18.78 -27.62
N VAL A 16 -16.27 -17.81 -27.27
CA VAL A 16 -15.85 -16.59 -26.54
C VAL A 16 -15.53 -16.88 -25.07
N ALA A 17 -16.12 -17.91 -24.47
CA ALA A 17 -15.87 -18.31 -23.08
C ALA A 17 -14.57 -19.11 -22.87
N ALA A 18 -13.93 -19.56 -23.96
CA ALA A 18 -12.76 -20.43 -23.92
C ALA A 18 -11.52 -19.77 -24.57
N ALA A 19 -11.39 -18.44 -24.49
CA ALA A 19 -10.08 -17.83 -24.63
C ALA A 19 -9.26 -18.25 -23.40
N PRO A 20 -8.26 -19.13 -23.54
CA PRO A 20 -7.43 -19.41 -22.40
C PRO A 20 -6.62 -18.15 -22.12
N ALA A 21 -6.60 -17.72 -20.85
CA ALA A 21 -5.54 -16.87 -20.33
C ALA A 21 -4.22 -17.68 -20.27
N LEU A 22 -3.79 -18.23 -21.41
CA LEU A 22 -2.60 -19.05 -21.56
C LEU A 22 -1.41 -18.10 -21.71
N GLY A 23 -0.72 -17.82 -20.59
CA GLY A 23 0.64 -17.28 -20.63
C GLY A 23 0.95 -16.06 -19.76
N ALA A 24 0.04 -15.54 -18.96
CA ALA A 24 0.42 -14.54 -17.96
C ALA A 24 1.17 -15.24 -16.82
N ALA A 25 2.51 -15.25 -16.87
CA ALA A 25 3.32 -15.63 -15.73
C ALA A 25 2.90 -14.79 -14.51
N ALA A 26 2.84 -15.42 -13.33
CA ALA A 26 2.55 -14.70 -12.10
C ALA A 26 3.52 -13.52 -11.94
N PRO A 27 3.06 -12.35 -11.48
CA PRO A 27 3.92 -11.19 -11.30
C PRO A 27 5.09 -11.54 -10.37
N SER A 28 6.29 -11.10 -10.73
CA SER A 28 7.43 -11.25 -9.82
C SER A 28 7.24 -10.39 -8.56
N ALA A 29 7.84 -10.76 -7.43
CA ALA A 29 7.76 -9.93 -6.21
C ALA A 29 8.22 -8.48 -6.45
N ARG A 30 9.20 -8.27 -7.35
CA ARG A 30 9.64 -6.94 -7.76
C ARG A 30 8.59 -6.18 -8.57
N GLU A 31 7.87 -6.88 -9.44
CA GLU A 31 6.76 -6.29 -10.21
C GLU A 31 5.61 -5.88 -9.28
N VAL A 32 5.26 -6.73 -8.32
CA VAL A 32 4.26 -6.41 -7.29
C VAL A 32 4.67 -5.16 -6.51
N GLN A 33 5.89 -5.12 -5.97
CA GLN A 33 6.40 -3.97 -5.23
C GLN A 33 6.32 -2.67 -6.05
N ARG A 34 6.71 -2.71 -7.32
CA ARG A 34 6.66 -1.53 -8.19
C ARG A 34 5.24 -1.05 -8.46
N LEU A 35 4.30 -1.97 -8.64
CA LEU A 35 2.88 -1.62 -8.80
C LEU A 35 2.28 -1.07 -7.50
N GLU A 36 2.69 -1.59 -6.36
CA GLU A 36 2.33 -1.03 -5.06
C GLU A 36 2.87 0.40 -4.89
N ASP A 37 4.14 0.64 -5.24
CA ASP A 37 4.76 1.96 -5.16
C ASP A 37 4.05 2.96 -6.10
N LEU A 38 3.74 2.54 -7.33
CA LEU A 38 2.93 3.32 -8.27
C LEU A 38 1.58 3.71 -7.65
N GLY A 39 0.85 2.74 -7.09
CA GLY A 39 -0.45 2.99 -6.46
C GLY A 39 -0.37 3.90 -5.24
N ARG A 40 0.66 3.75 -4.40
CA ARG A 40 0.91 4.61 -3.24
C ARG A 40 1.16 6.06 -3.66
N ILE A 41 1.99 6.28 -4.68
CA ILE A 41 2.27 7.63 -5.20
C ILE A 41 0.99 8.23 -5.78
N TRP A 42 0.24 7.46 -6.57
CA TRP A 42 -1.00 7.93 -7.17
C TRP A 42 -2.01 8.40 -6.12
N VAL A 43 -2.27 7.58 -5.08
CA VAL A 43 -3.15 7.95 -3.95
C VAL A 43 -2.64 9.18 -3.21
N TYR A 44 -1.32 9.31 -3.04
CA TYR A 44 -0.77 10.45 -2.33
C TYR A 44 -1.05 11.76 -3.06
N VAL A 45 -0.88 11.78 -4.39
CA VAL A 45 -1.21 12.96 -5.19
C VAL A 45 -2.72 13.22 -5.17
N ASP A 46 -3.54 12.18 -5.35
CA ASP A 46 -5.01 12.30 -5.33
C ASP A 46 -5.55 12.92 -4.04
N LEU A 47 -4.96 12.56 -2.89
CA LEU A 47 -5.41 13.03 -1.59
C LEU A 47 -4.82 14.39 -1.16
N PHE A 48 -3.60 14.71 -1.60
CA PHE A 48 -2.83 15.83 -1.03
C PHE A 48 -2.43 16.92 -2.02
N ASP A 49 -2.51 16.69 -3.33
CA ASP A 49 -2.12 17.69 -4.33
C ASP A 49 -3.27 18.66 -4.66
N PRO A 50 -3.19 19.95 -4.27
CA PRO A 50 -4.23 20.91 -4.61
C PRO A 50 -4.36 21.18 -6.12
N TYR A 51 -3.33 20.91 -6.94
CA TYR A 51 -3.38 21.13 -8.39
C TYR A 51 -4.36 20.19 -9.09
N LEU A 52 -4.54 18.96 -8.61
CA LEU A 52 -5.50 18.03 -9.18
C LEU A 52 -6.94 18.54 -9.06
N THR A 53 -7.27 19.17 -7.94
CA THR A 53 -8.63 19.69 -7.69
C THR A 53 -9.02 20.84 -8.63
N THR A 54 -8.04 21.53 -9.21
CA THR A 54 -8.25 22.73 -10.04
C THR A 54 -7.97 22.53 -11.53
N SER A 55 -7.21 21.49 -11.89
CA SER A 55 -6.73 21.27 -13.27
C SER A 55 -7.72 20.55 -14.18
N GLY A 56 -8.74 19.84 -13.63
CA GLY A 56 -9.67 19.03 -14.43
C GLY A 56 -8.99 17.87 -15.16
N THR A 57 -7.85 17.42 -14.65
CA THR A 57 -7.04 16.35 -15.24
C THR A 57 -7.69 14.99 -15.00
N GLU A 58 -7.75 14.16 -16.03
CA GLU A 58 -8.09 12.72 -15.94
C GLU A 58 -6.97 11.94 -15.23
N TRP A 59 -6.88 12.11 -13.90
CA TRP A 59 -5.81 11.55 -13.09
C TRP A 59 -5.82 10.02 -13.04
N ASP A 60 -7.00 9.42 -13.03
CA ASP A 60 -7.19 7.97 -13.11
C ASP A 60 -6.59 7.40 -14.40
N GLN A 61 -6.76 8.12 -15.51
CA GLN A 61 -6.20 7.71 -16.80
C GLN A 61 -4.66 7.71 -16.76
N ALA A 62 -4.04 8.67 -16.07
CA ALA A 62 -2.60 8.72 -15.91
C ALA A 62 -2.05 7.48 -15.19
N LEU A 63 -2.78 6.95 -14.20
CA LEU A 63 -2.42 5.69 -13.53
C LEU A 63 -2.47 4.51 -14.50
N ILE A 64 -3.59 4.37 -15.21
CA ILE A 64 -3.81 3.25 -16.14
C ILE A 64 -2.74 3.23 -17.23
N GLU A 65 -2.39 4.40 -17.78
CA GLU A 65 -1.35 4.57 -18.79
C GLU A 65 0.07 4.30 -18.26
N ALA A 66 0.31 4.48 -16.96
CA ALA A 66 1.62 4.24 -16.35
C ALA A 66 1.92 2.76 -16.08
N ILE A 67 0.89 1.92 -15.88
CA ILE A 67 1.04 0.50 -15.53
C ILE A 67 1.97 -0.26 -16.51
N PRO A 68 1.81 -0.17 -17.85
CA PRO A 68 2.67 -0.90 -18.79
C PRO A 68 4.14 -0.50 -18.67
N ALA A 69 4.44 0.79 -18.48
CA ALA A 69 5.80 1.30 -18.35
C ALA A 69 6.45 0.84 -17.04
N VAL A 70 5.70 0.85 -15.94
CA VAL A 70 6.17 0.36 -14.63
C VAL A 70 6.46 -1.14 -14.66
N ARG A 71 5.61 -1.94 -15.32
CA ARG A 71 5.85 -3.38 -15.50
C ARG A 71 7.07 -3.66 -16.38
N ALA A 72 7.29 -2.84 -17.41
CA ALA A 72 8.41 -2.98 -18.34
C ALA A 72 9.75 -2.45 -17.80
N ALA A 73 9.73 -1.62 -16.75
CA ALA A 73 10.94 -1.04 -16.17
C ALA A 73 11.90 -2.14 -15.70
N LYS A 74 13.17 -2.07 -16.08
CA LYS A 74 14.18 -3.09 -15.69
C LYS A 74 15.05 -2.61 -14.53
N ASP A 75 15.21 -1.32 -14.39
CA ASP A 75 16.04 -0.67 -13.38
C ASP A 75 15.29 0.51 -12.72
N GLU A 76 15.93 1.12 -11.71
CA GLU A 76 15.39 2.25 -10.97
C GLU A 76 15.24 3.51 -11.83
N ALA A 77 16.08 3.69 -12.85
CA ALA A 77 16.00 4.83 -13.75
C ALA A 77 14.75 4.76 -14.62
N ALA A 78 14.47 3.59 -15.20
CA ALA A 78 13.25 3.33 -15.96
C ALA A 78 11.99 3.46 -15.08
N MET A 79 12.05 2.97 -13.84
CA MET A 79 10.95 3.13 -12.88
C MET A 79 10.71 4.61 -12.56
N THR A 80 11.76 5.35 -12.24
CA THR A 80 11.70 6.79 -11.95
C THR A 80 11.16 7.58 -13.14
N ALA A 81 11.57 7.23 -14.36
CA ALA A 81 11.07 7.85 -15.58
C ALA A 81 9.57 7.60 -15.80
N ALA A 82 9.10 6.37 -15.55
CA ALA A 82 7.68 6.02 -15.65
C ALA A 82 6.84 6.79 -14.61
N LEU A 83 7.29 6.82 -13.35
CA LEU A 83 6.62 7.57 -12.28
C LEU A 83 6.58 9.08 -12.59
N ASN A 84 7.69 9.68 -13.03
CA ASN A 84 7.73 11.09 -13.40
C ASN A 84 6.89 11.39 -14.65
N ALA A 85 6.72 10.44 -15.57
CA ALA A 85 5.80 10.60 -16.68
C ALA A 85 4.34 10.67 -16.21
N MET A 86 3.95 9.82 -15.25
CA MET A 86 2.64 9.91 -14.60
C MET A 86 2.48 11.23 -13.85
N LEU A 87 3.43 11.59 -12.97
CA LEU A 87 3.34 12.80 -12.15
C LEU A 87 3.20 14.08 -12.99
N ARG A 88 3.88 14.18 -14.13
CA ARG A 88 3.71 15.31 -15.06
C ARG A 88 2.27 15.50 -15.54
N ARG A 89 1.45 14.44 -15.53
CA ARG A 89 0.02 14.53 -15.88
C ARG A 89 -0.77 15.31 -14.83
N SER A 90 -0.34 15.36 -13.57
CA SER A 90 -1.04 16.13 -12.52
C SER A 90 -1.03 17.64 -12.78
N GLY A 91 -0.11 18.12 -13.64
CA GLY A 91 0.06 19.54 -13.94
C GLY A 91 0.83 20.31 -12.86
N ASP A 92 1.17 19.68 -11.73
CA ASP A 92 2.05 20.29 -10.73
C ASP A 92 3.52 20.22 -11.19
N PRO A 93 4.18 21.37 -11.47
CA PRO A 93 5.58 21.38 -11.85
C PRO A 93 6.52 20.93 -10.71
N ALA A 94 6.06 20.94 -9.46
CA ALA A 94 6.83 20.47 -8.31
C ALA A 94 6.76 18.95 -8.14
N ALA A 95 5.69 18.30 -8.60
CA ALA A 95 5.47 16.85 -8.46
C ALA A 95 6.51 16.04 -9.25
N ARG A 96 7.48 15.48 -8.52
CA ARG A 96 8.53 14.62 -9.09
C ARG A 96 9.07 13.64 -8.06
N VAL A 97 9.52 12.50 -8.55
CA VAL A 97 10.32 11.56 -7.76
C VAL A 97 11.71 12.17 -7.55
N VAL A 98 12.09 12.33 -6.29
CA VAL A 98 13.42 12.79 -5.89
C VAL A 98 14.19 11.58 -5.38
N ALA A 99 15.41 11.39 -5.88
CA ALA A 99 16.32 10.39 -5.32
C ALA A 99 16.61 10.75 -3.87
N THR A 100 16.01 10.03 -2.93
CA THR A 100 16.33 10.16 -1.52
C THR A 100 17.63 9.42 -1.27
N LYS A 101 18.61 10.11 -0.68
CA LYS A 101 19.65 9.43 0.10
C LYS A 101 18.92 8.55 1.13
N PRO A 102 19.31 7.28 1.38
CA PRO A 102 18.57 6.40 2.26
C PRO A 102 18.22 7.14 3.54
N THR A 103 16.94 7.47 3.68
CA THR A 103 16.46 8.13 4.88
C THR A 103 16.70 7.11 5.97
N VAL A 104 17.56 7.43 6.94
CA VAL A 104 17.60 6.66 8.18
C VAL A 104 16.14 6.58 8.61
N MET A 105 15.60 5.37 8.66
CA MET A 105 14.20 5.15 9.04
C MET A 105 14.00 5.97 10.31
N PRO A 106 13.03 6.92 10.34
CA PRO A 106 12.85 7.76 11.50
C PRO A 106 12.79 6.84 12.72
N PRO A 107 13.52 7.17 13.80
CA PRO A 107 13.62 6.29 14.95
C PRO A 107 12.20 5.91 15.37
N LEU A 108 12.01 4.61 15.57
CA LEU A 108 10.72 4.05 15.94
C LEU A 108 10.16 4.86 17.13
N PRO A 109 8.89 5.30 17.07
CA PRO A 109 8.31 6.01 18.20
C PRO A 109 8.33 5.11 19.45
N PRO A 110 8.29 5.69 20.67
CA PRO A 110 8.09 4.91 21.88
C PRO A 110 6.87 3.99 21.75
N PRO A 111 6.90 2.76 22.30
CA PRO A 111 5.80 1.79 22.18
C PRO A 111 4.44 2.34 22.62
N VAL A 112 4.45 3.21 23.63
CA VAL A 112 3.30 4.02 24.03
C VAL A 112 3.73 5.48 24.16
N ARG A 113 2.89 6.37 23.65
CA ARG A 113 3.05 7.81 23.74
C ARG A 113 1.71 8.49 23.99
N LYS A 114 1.74 9.71 24.54
CA LYS A 114 0.55 10.57 24.64
C LYS A 114 0.56 11.58 23.49
N ASP A 115 -0.47 11.59 22.66
CA ASP A 115 -0.68 12.58 21.60
C ASP A 115 -2.06 13.22 21.77
N ARG A 116 -2.10 14.56 21.82
CA ARG A 116 -3.33 15.36 21.93
C ARG A 116 -4.33 14.83 22.98
N GLY A 117 -3.81 14.40 24.14
CA GLY A 117 -4.62 13.92 25.26
C GLY A 117 -4.99 12.44 25.20
N ALA A 118 -4.80 11.76 24.07
CA ALA A 118 -5.01 10.33 23.92
C ALA A 118 -3.71 9.55 24.13
N TRP A 119 -3.80 8.38 24.78
CA TRP A 119 -2.72 7.42 24.76
C TRP A 119 -2.75 6.66 23.45
N ILE A 120 -1.59 6.54 22.81
CA ILE A 120 -1.41 5.81 21.56
C ILE A 120 -0.39 4.72 21.78
N ALA A 121 -0.80 3.48 21.55
CA ALA A 121 0.05 2.30 21.53
C ALA A 121 0.35 1.93 20.06
N ASP A 122 1.60 2.05 19.64
CA ASP A 122 2.01 1.79 18.24
C ASP A 122 2.33 0.30 18.05
N CYS A 123 1.65 -0.38 17.11
CA CYS A 123 1.75 -1.83 16.98
C CYS A 123 3.15 -2.30 16.53
N ASN A 124 3.86 -1.50 15.73
CA ASN A 124 5.19 -1.88 15.25
C ASN A 124 6.22 -1.70 16.38
N ALA A 125 6.10 -0.61 17.13
CA ALA A 125 6.92 -0.37 18.32
C ALA A 125 6.65 -1.36 19.45
N MET A 126 5.38 -1.74 19.65
CA MET A 126 5.00 -2.80 20.58
C MET A 126 5.56 -4.16 20.16
N ALA A 127 5.43 -4.55 18.89
CA ALA A 127 5.96 -5.81 18.40
C ALA A 127 7.48 -5.89 18.60
N GLN A 128 8.21 -4.82 18.27
CA GLN A 128 9.65 -4.75 18.52
C GLN A 128 9.97 -4.86 20.01
N ALA A 129 9.32 -4.09 20.88
CA ALA A 129 9.55 -4.14 22.33
C ALA A 129 9.28 -5.54 22.93
N VAL A 130 8.23 -6.23 22.46
CA VAL A 130 7.92 -7.61 22.84
C VAL A 130 9.02 -8.56 22.38
N THR A 131 9.51 -8.42 21.15
CA THR A 131 10.57 -9.30 20.62
C THR A 131 11.94 -9.05 21.27
N THR A 132 12.26 -7.83 21.67
CA THR A 132 13.56 -7.48 22.28
C THR A 132 13.57 -7.64 23.80
N GLY A 133 12.47 -8.05 24.42
CA GLY A 133 12.37 -8.23 25.88
C GLY A 133 12.51 -6.91 26.66
N ALA A 134 12.35 -5.76 26.01
CA ALA A 134 12.35 -4.47 26.68
C ALA A 134 11.06 -4.39 27.51
N ALA A 135 11.21 -4.42 28.83
CA ALA A 135 10.13 -4.72 29.76
C ALA A 135 8.83 -3.91 29.48
N PRO A 136 7.70 -4.57 29.22
CA PRO A 136 6.39 -3.93 29.06
C PRO A 136 5.80 -3.42 30.38
N LEU A 137 6.60 -3.27 31.44
CA LEU A 137 6.09 -2.87 32.76
C LEU A 137 5.62 -1.39 32.78
N GLN A 138 6.31 -0.49 32.09
CA GLN A 138 5.81 0.89 31.88
C GLN A 138 4.64 0.97 30.89
N LEU A 139 4.43 -0.08 30.09
CA LEU A 139 3.36 -0.20 29.10
C LEU A 139 2.03 -0.55 29.79
N ALA A 140 2.07 -1.46 30.77
CA ALA A 140 0.89 -1.95 31.47
C ALA A 140 0.25 -0.90 32.40
N GLU A 141 1.05 -0.17 33.17
CA GLU A 141 0.53 0.81 34.14
C GLU A 141 -0.16 2.01 33.46
N ASN A 142 0.31 2.42 32.27
CA ASN A 142 -0.25 3.58 31.56
C ASN A 142 -1.46 3.23 30.67
N ILE A 143 -1.50 2.01 30.09
CA ILE A 143 -2.63 1.56 29.25
C ILE A 143 -3.85 1.17 30.10
N ALA A 144 -3.64 0.56 31.28
CA ALA A 144 -4.73 0.06 32.12
C ALA A 144 -5.63 1.17 32.69
N ALA A 145 -5.10 2.38 32.87
CA ALA A 145 -5.80 3.46 33.58
C ALA A 145 -6.58 4.43 32.69
N GLN A 146 -6.40 4.41 31.36
CA GLN A 146 -6.93 5.45 30.45
C GLN A 146 -7.33 4.89 29.07
N PRO A 147 -8.30 5.52 28.35
CA PRO A 147 -8.66 5.12 27.00
C PRO A 147 -7.44 5.24 26.07
N THR A 148 -7.04 4.11 25.48
CA THR A 148 -5.85 3.97 24.63
C THR A 148 -6.26 3.62 23.21
N ILE A 149 -5.72 4.36 22.24
CA ILE A 149 -5.82 4.09 20.81
C ILE A 149 -4.68 3.15 20.41
N VAL A 150 -5.00 2.07 19.71
CA VAL A 150 -4.01 1.15 19.16
C VAL A 150 -3.77 1.53 17.70
N ASP A 151 -2.58 2.05 17.38
CA ASP A 151 -2.21 2.50 16.03
C ASP A 151 -1.38 1.41 15.32
N CYS A 152 -2.02 0.66 14.43
CA CYS A 152 -1.37 -0.39 13.62
C CYS A 152 -1.11 0.03 12.16
N ARG A 153 -1.26 1.31 11.79
CA ARG A 153 -1.21 1.73 10.38
C ARG A 153 0.13 1.43 9.70
N ALA A 154 1.22 1.43 10.46
CA ALA A 154 2.57 1.13 9.99
C ALA A 154 3.05 -0.27 10.39
N PHE A 155 2.14 -1.17 10.80
CA PHE A 155 2.50 -2.52 11.21
C PHE A 155 2.91 -3.37 10.00
N THR A 156 4.14 -3.84 9.99
CA THR A 156 4.71 -4.69 8.94
C THR A 156 5.08 -6.09 9.44
N GLY A 157 4.65 -6.46 10.65
CA GLY A 157 4.91 -7.77 11.24
C GLY A 157 4.01 -8.86 10.67
N ASP A 158 4.38 -10.12 10.91
CA ASP A 158 3.57 -11.28 10.54
C ASP A 158 2.40 -11.52 11.52
N GLN A 159 1.60 -12.56 11.26
CA GLN A 159 0.45 -12.92 12.11
C GLN A 159 0.87 -13.28 13.54
N ALA A 160 2.06 -13.85 13.74
CA ALA A 160 2.58 -14.19 15.06
C ALA A 160 2.93 -12.93 15.86
N ALA A 161 3.56 -11.95 15.22
CA ALA A 161 3.84 -10.65 15.81
C ALA A 161 2.53 -9.91 16.16
N LEU A 162 1.51 -9.99 15.31
CA LEU A 162 0.19 -9.41 15.61
C LEU A 162 -0.47 -10.08 16.83
N HIS A 163 -0.45 -11.41 16.91
CA HIS A 163 -0.96 -12.14 18.07
C HIS A 163 -0.22 -11.77 19.36
N ALA A 164 1.10 -11.57 19.29
CA ALA A 164 1.89 -11.18 20.44
C ALA A 164 1.52 -9.77 20.94
N VAL A 165 1.30 -8.81 20.03
CA VAL A 165 0.81 -7.47 20.35
C VAL A 165 -0.58 -7.52 20.99
N ILE A 166 -1.51 -8.27 20.40
CA ILE A 166 -2.87 -8.44 20.95
C ILE A 166 -2.82 -9.04 22.36
N ALA A 167 -2.02 -10.09 22.57
CA ALA A 167 -1.85 -10.71 23.87
C ALA A 167 -1.19 -9.78 24.90
N ALA A 168 -0.28 -8.90 24.47
CA ALA A 168 0.31 -7.87 25.33
C ALA A 168 -0.75 -6.86 25.79
N ILE A 169 -1.61 -6.37 24.88
CA ILE A 169 -2.68 -5.42 25.20
C ILE A 169 -3.78 -6.07 26.07
N ALA A 170 -4.11 -7.34 25.81
CA ALA A 170 -5.15 -8.05 26.57
C ALA A 170 -4.75 -8.28 28.04
N ARG A 171 -3.45 -8.37 28.35
CA ARG A 171 -2.92 -8.56 29.71
C ARG A 171 -2.94 -7.30 30.57
N THR A 172 -3.23 -6.13 29.98
CA THR A 172 -3.25 -4.84 30.67
C THR A 172 -4.66 -4.36 30.98
N ARG A 173 -5.69 -5.17 30.75
CA ARG A 173 -7.09 -4.93 31.15
C ARG A 173 -7.50 -5.95 32.20
#